data_AF-A0A378V0Q6-F1
#
_entry.id   AF-A0A378V0Q6-F1
#
_cell.length_a   1.000
_cell.length_b   1.000
_cell.length_c   1.000
_cell.angle_alpha   90.00
_cell.angle_beta   90.00
_cell.angle_gamma   90.00
#
_symmetry.space_group_name_H-M   'P 1'
#
loop_
_entity.id
_entity.type
_entity.pdbx_description
1 polymer ?
#
loop_
_entity_poly.entity_id
_entity_poly.type
_entity_poly.pdbx_seq_one_letter_code
_entity_poly.pdbx_strand_id
1 'polypeptide(L)'
;MSLSDDGAPDLRLQGLSADESGFVAVQRSDADGVDVVDIYSTSPAGVSAAIADSVGLLGPGSHSRIAVASLEDRLPAPPPEAVDEYDDFGFQIPHAESDGPPVHMVDARDVAAIGTVQSLSGSTRYWVTVDDDGDYLYAPDDAGYAEPLDAETLRACLDGTVSDAIADMAGEVADGWHDSVGWDE
;
A
#
# COMPACT_ATOMS: atom_id res chain seq x y z
N MET A 1 13.79 21.44 -15.62
CA MET A 1 12.63 20.90 -16.36
C MET A 1 11.48 20.85 -15.39
N SER A 2 10.34 21.45 -15.72
CA SER A 2 9.16 21.45 -14.85
C SER A 2 8.57 20.04 -14.82
N LEU A 3 8.51 19.44 -13.62
CA LEU A 3 7.53 18.41 -13.32
C LEU A 3 6.17 19.11 -13.28
N SER A 4 5.39 18.96 -14.35
CA SER A 4 3.96 19.17 -14.28
C SER A 4 3.34 17.78 -14.17
N ASP A 5 3.02 17.39 -12.94
CA ASP A 5 1.96 16.43 -12.69
C ASP A 5 1.21 16.92 -11.45
N ASP A 6 -0.07 17.22 -11.63
CA ASP A 6 -0.89 18.08 -10.78
C ASP A 6 -1.40 17.35 -9.53
N GLY A 7 -0.49 16.64 -8.84
CA GLY A 7 -0.60 16.12 -7.48
C GLY A 7 -1.72 15.12 -7.15
N ALA A 8 -2.69 14.91 -8.05
CA ALA A 8 -3.76 13.95 -7.88
C ALA A 8 -3.35 12.61 -8.51
N PRO A 9 -3.48 11.48 -7.79
CA PRO A 9 -3.29 10.17 -8.39
C PRO A 9 -4.25 10.00 -9.58
N ASP A 10 -3.72 9.56 -10.72
CA ASP A 10 -4.45 9.36 -11.99
C ASP A 10 -5.56 8.30 -11.85
N LEU A 11 -5.44 7.42 -10.85
CA LEU A 11 -6.41 6.40 -10.49
C LEU A 11 -6.69 6.42 -8.99
N ARG A 12 -7.97 6.53 -8.60
CA ARG A 12 -8.42 6.33 -7.21
C ARG A 12 -9.42 5.18 -7.16
N LEU A 13 -9.16 4.23 -6.26
CA LEU A 13 -10.02 3.07 -6.01
C LEU A 13 -10.59 3.16 -4.60
N GLN A 14 -11.90 2.92 -4.46
CA GLN A 14 -12.57 2.85 -3.16
C GLN A 14 -13.38 1.56 -3.10
N GLY A 15 -13.03 0.69 -2.14
CA GLY A 15 -13.75 -0.53 -1.84
C GLY A 15 -14.65 -0.35 -0.63
N LEU A 16 -15.89 -0.79 -0.73
CA LEU A 16 -16.81 -0.89 0.39
C LEU A 16 -17.34 -2.32 0.47
N SER A 17 -17.13 -2.98 1.60
CA SER A 17 -17.73 -4.28 1.91
C SER A 17 -18.78 -4.10 2.99
N ALA A 18 -20.02 -4.46 2.70
CA ALA A 18 -21.14 -4.50 3.63
C ALA A 18 -21.69 -5.94 3.68
N ASP A 19 -22.46 -6.25 4.73
CA ASP A 19 -22.87 -7.61 5.12
C ASP A 19 -23.19 -8.55 3.93
N GLU A 20 -24.10 -8.13 3.04
CA GLU A 20 -24.52 -8.92 1.88
C GLU A 20 -24.05 -8.36 0.53
N SER A 21 -23.28 -7.27 0.50
CA SER A 21 -22.95 -6.57 -0.75
C SER A 21 -21.59 -5.86 -0.69
N GLY A 22 -20.82 -5.98 -1.78
CA GLY A 22 -19.60 -5.24 -1.99
C GLY A 22 -19.74 -4.23 -3.12
N PHE A 23 -19.03 -3.12 -3.02
CA PHE A 23 -18.95 -2.09 -4.06
C PHE A 23 -17.50 -1.69 -4.29
N VAL A 24 -17.15 -1.43 -5.55
CA VAL A 24 -15.88 -0.83 -5.93
C VAL A 24 -16.17 0.39 -6.79
N ALA A 25 -15.68 1.55 -6.36
CA ALA A 25 -15.68 2.77 -7.16
C ALA A 25 -14.29 2.99 -7.74
N VAL A 26 -14.25 3.26 -9.05
CA VAL A 26 -13.04 3.54 -9.82
C VAL A 26 -13.17 4.97 -10.35
N GLN A 27 -12.36 5.88 -9.82
CA GLN A 27 -12.26 7.23 -10.31
C GLN A 27 -11.04 7.35 -11.24
N ARG A 28 -11.27 7.86 -12.44
CA ARG A 28 -10.24 8.17 -13.43
C ARG A 28 -10.37 9.63 -13.83
N SER A 29 -9.24 10.31 -13.92
CA SER A 29 -9.18 11.65 -14.51
C SER A 29 -9.13 11.51 -16.03
N ASP A 30 -10.01 12.19 -16.75
CA ASP A 30 -9.85 12.29 -18.20
C ASP A 30 -8.84 13.37 -18.60
N ALA A 31 -8.46 13.41 -19.88
CA ALA A 31 -7.49 14.37 -20.41
C ALA A 31 -7.97 15.83 -20.33
N ASP A 32 -9.26 16.05 -20.08
CA ASP A 32 -9.87 17.37 -19.89
C ASP A 32 -9.97 17.76 -18.39
N GLY A 33 -9.47 16.90 -17.50
CA GLY A 33 -9.50 17.10 -16.04
C GLY A 33 -10.87 16.83 -15.42
N VAL A 34 -11.75 16.12 -16.11
CA VAL A 34 -13.06 15.70 -15.59
C VAL A 34 -12.91 14.32 -14.95
N ASP A 35 -13.28 14.24 -13.68
CA ASP A 35 -13.33 12.98 -12.93
C ASP A 35 -14.54 12.13 -13.37
N VAL A 36 -14.27 10.95 -13.92
CA VAL A 36 -15.29 9.93 -14.18
C VAL A 36 -15.20 8.86 -13.10
N VAL A 37 -16.33 8.60 -12.44
CA VAL A 37 -16.44 7.56 -11.40
C VAL A 37 -17.35 6.45 -11.87
N ASP A 38 -16.78 5.27 -12.09
CA ASP A 38 -17.51 4.04 -12.35
C ASP A 38 -17.74 3.27 -11.05
N ILE A 39 -18.97 2.82 -10.80
CA ILE A 39 -19.31 2.06 -9.59
C ILE A 39 -19.77 0.66 -9.99
N TYR A 40 -19.09 -0.35 -9.46
CA TYR A 40 -19.35 -1.76 -9.71
C TYR A 40 -19.87 -2.44 -8.43
N SER A 41 -20.93 -3.23 -8.56
CA SER A 41 -21.39 -4.12 -7.49
C SER A 41 -20.69 -5.47 -7.57
N THR A 42 -20.31 -6.03 -6.43
CA THR A 42 -19.69 -7.35 -6.29
C THR A 42 -20.16 -8.03 -5.01
N SER A 43 -19.75 -9.29 -4.79
CA SER A 43 -19.88 -9.90 -3.47
C SER A 43 -18.91 -9.27 -2.48
N PRO A 44 -19.19 -9.27 -1.16
CA PRO A 44 -18.24 -8.80 -0.13
C PRO A 44 -16.82 -9.36 -0.31
N ALA A 45 -16.70 -10.68 -0.50
CA ALA A 45 -15.43 -11.37 -0.74
C ALA A 45 -14.75 -11.06 -2.10
N GLY A 46 -15.42 -10.30 -2.96
CA GLY A 46 -14.95 -9.92 -4.29
C GLY A 46 -14.38 -8.50 -4.36
N VAL A 47 -14.49 -7.70 -3.30
CA VAL A 47 -14.00 -6.31 -3.27
C VAL A 47 -12.49 -6.25 -3.45
N SER A 48 -11.73 -7.01 -2.66
CA SER A 48 -10.26 -7.05 -2.71
C SER A 48 -9.74 -7.51 -4.08
N ALA A 49 -10.38 -8.53 -4.66
CA ALA A 49 -10.02 -9.04 -5.98
C ALA A 49 -10.26 -7.97 -7.06
N ALA A 50 -11.43 -7.32 -7.04
CA ALA A 50 -11.74 -6.28 -8.00
C ALA A 50 -10.81 -5.06 -7.88
N ILE A 51 -10.36 -4.70 -6.67
CA ILE A 51 -9.35 -3.66 -6.48
C ILE A 51 -8.00 -4.12 -7.07
N ALA A 52 -7.51 -5.30 -6.69
CA ALA A 52 -6.23 -5.81 -7.16
C ALA A 52 -6.16 -5.90 -8.70
N ASP A 53 -7.24 -6.35 -9.34
CA ASP A 53 -7.35 -6.41 -10.80
C ASP A 53 -7.40 -5.00 -11.45
N SER A 54 -7.92 -4.00 -10.73
CA SER A 54 -8.07 -2.63 -11.24
C SER A 54 -6.80 -1.79 -11.14
N VAL A 55 -5.86 -2.16 -10.26
CA VAL A 55 -4.58 -1.43 -10.06
C VAL A 55 -3.68 -1.52 -11.30
N GLY A 56 -3.81 -2.59 -12.10
CA GLY A 56 -3.06 -2.73 -13.35
C GLY A 56 -1.57 -3.07 -13.16
N LEU A 57 -1.27 -3.90 -12.15
CA LEU A 57 0.09 -4.39 -11.90
C LEU A 57 0.72 -5.00 -13.18
N LEU A 58 1.98 -4.67 -13.43
CA LEU A 58 2.80 -5.23 -14.51
C LEU A 58 3.27 -6.65 -14.18
N GLY A 59 3.37 -6.97 -12.88
CA GLY A 59 3.81 -8.26 -12.36
C GLY A 59 4.90 -8.10 -11.30
N PRO A 60 5.25 -9.17 -10.57
CA PRO A 60 6.23 -9.11 -9.50
C PRO A 60 7.61 -8.71 -10.04
N GLY A 61 8.26 -7.78 -9.37
CA GLY A 61 9.63 -7.39 -9.69
C GLY A 61 10.65 -8.51 -9.49
N SER A 62 11.83 -8.35 -10.10
CA SER A 62 12.87 -9.38 -10.19
C SER A 62 13.77 -9.46 -8.97
N HIS A 63 13.83 -8.41 -8.14
CA HIS A 63 14.70 -8.32 -6.97
C HIS A 63 13.98 -8.80 -5.71
N SER A 64 14.67 -9.51 -4.82
CA SER A 64 14.03 -9.99 -3.58
C SER A 64 13.59 -8.84 -2.67
N ARG A 65 14.37 -7.74 -2.63
CA ARG A 65 14.05 -6.51 -1.89
C ARG A 65 14.60 -5.31 -2.63
N ILE A 66 13.86 -4.21 -2.60
CA ILE A 66 14.30 -2.91 -3.09
C ILE A 66 14.14 -1.82 -2.03
N ALA A 67 14.92 -0.75 -2.14
CA ALA A 67 14.67 0.52 -1.47
C ALA A 67 14.80 1.66 -2.48
N VAL A 68 13.85 2.58 -2.49
CA VAL A 68 13.82 3.70 -3.43
C VAL A 68 14.53 4.90 -2.81
N ALA A 69 15.59 5.36 -3.44
CA ALA A 69 16.35 6.54 -3.01
C ALA A 69 15.62 7.84 -3.38
N SER A 70 15.80 8.88 -2.56
CA SER A 70 15.35 10.26 -2.84
C SER A 70 13.84 10.45 -3.00
N LEU A 71 13.06 9.59 -2.35
CA LEU A 71 11.59 9.65 -2.28
C LEU A 71 11.08 9.59 -0.83
N GLU A 72 11.90 9.99 0.14
CA GLU A 72 11.59 9.90 1.59
C GLU A 72 10.32 10.68 2.00
N ASP A 73 9.93 11.71 1.24
CA ASP A 73 8.70 12.48 1.47
C ASP A 73 7.42 11.76 1.00
N ARG A 74 7.55 10.69 0.21
CA ARG A 74 6.42 9.98 -0.43
C ARG A 74 6.35 8.49 -0.11
N LEU A 75 7.47 7.88 0.27
CA LEU A 75 7.59 6.46 0.56
C LEU A 75 8.21 6.25 1.93
N PRO A 76 7.90 5.14 2.62
CA PRO A 76 8.59 4.78 3.85
C PRO A 76 10.10 4.72 3.62
N ALA A 77 10.85 5.53 4.37
CA ALA A 77 12.30 5.53 4.28
C ALA A 77 12.87 4.26 4.94
N PRO A 78 13.96 3.67 4.41
CA PRO A 78 14.71 2.64 5.12
C PRO A 78 15.12 3.16 6.50
N PRO A 79 15.07 2.32 7.56
CA PRO A 79 15.71 2.68 8.81
C PRO A 79 17.19 2.96 8.54
N PRO A 80 17.82 3.91 9.26
CA PRO A 80 19.18 4.38 8.97
C PRO A 80 20.23 3.26 8.96
N GLU A 81 19.92 2.14 9.60
CA GLU A 81 20.76 0.94 9.70
C GLU A 81 20.64 -0.04 8.51
N ALA A 82 19.76 0.23 7.53
CA ALA A 82 19.58 -0.58 6.32
C ALA A 82 20.15 0.08 5.04
N VAL A 83 20.67 1.30 5.13
CA VAL A 83 21.33 2.02 4.04
C VAL A 83 22.85 1.97 4.21
N ASP A 84 23.58 1.76 3.12
CA ASP A 84 25.04 1.84 3.12
C ASP A 84 25.48 3.28 3.45
N GLU A 85 25.80 3.51 4.72
CA GLU A 85 26.37 4.77 5.19
C GLU A 85 27.86 4.81 4.84
N TYR A 86 28.33 5.91 4.26
CA TYR A 86 29.75 6.12 3.97
C TYR A 86 30.31 7.12 4.98
N ASP A 87 31.48 6.85 5.54
CA ASP A 87 32.16 7.78 6.42
C ASP A 87 32.62 9.05 5.68
N ASP A 88 33.08 10.07 6.42
CA ASP A 88 33.64 11.32 5.88
C ASP A 88 34.87 11.10 4.96
N PHE A 89 35.38 9.87 4.87
CA PHE A 89 36.50 9.47 4.02
C PHE A 89 36.07 8.62 2.82
N GLY A 90 34.76 8.39 2.63
CA GLY A 90 34.19 7.64 1.52
C GLY A 90 34.29 6.11 1.66
N PHE A 91 34.55 5.58 2.86
CA PHE A 91 34.51 4.15 3.13
C PHE A 91 33.13 3.75 3.65
N GLN A 92 32.61 2.64 3.12
CA GLN A 92 31.34 2.07 3.57
C GLN A 92 31.48 1.66 5.04
N ILE A 93 30.66 2.24 5.91
CA ILE A 93 30.55 1.89 7.33
C ILE A 93 29.86 0.53 7.38
N PRO A 94 30.53 -0.54 7.84
CA PRO A 94 29.90 -1.84 7.96
C PRO A 94 28.85 -1.77 9.06
N HIS A 95 27.57 -1.72 8.67
CA HIS A 95 26.50 -2.02 9.60
C HIS A 95 26.55 -3.50 9.96
N ALA A 96 26.21 -3.82 11.22
CA ALA A 96 26.06 -5.21 11.65
C ALA A 96 25.11 -5.89 10.66
N GLU A 97 25.55 -6.99 10.07
CA GLU A 97 24.83 -7.70 9.00
C GLU A 97 23.34 -7.77 9.35
N SER A 98 22.53 -6.99 8.63
CA SER A 98 21.08 -7.11 8.74
C SER A 98 20.78 -8.54 8.30
N ASP A 99 20.16 -9.34 9.17
CA ASP A 99 20.00 -10.80 9.05
C ASP A 99 18.97 -11.19 7.94
N GLY A 100 19.00 -10.48 6.80
CA GLY A 100 18.03 -10.55 5.73
C GLY A 100 18.66 -10.42 4.34
N PRO A 101 17.93 -10.82 3.28
CA PRO A 101 18.40 -10.74 1.91
C PRO A 101 18.81 -9.30 1.50
N PRO A 102 19.79 -9.17 0.58
CA PRO A 102 20.32 -7.88 0.18
C PRO A 102 19.23 -6.98 -0.43
N VAL A 103 19.26 -5.70 -0.07
CA VAL A 103 18.34 -4.68 -0.57
C VAL A 103 18.95 -4.00 -1.80
N HIS A 104 18.21 -3.98 -2.91
CA HIS A 104 18.64 -3.30 -4.13
C HIS A 104 18.18 -1.83 -4.13
N MET A 105 19.11 -0.90 -4.30
CA MET A 105 18.79 0.53 -4.37
C MET A 105 18.27 0.91 -5.76
N VAL A 106 17.07 1.49 -5.80
CA VAL A 106 16.40 1.99 -7.01
C VAL A 106 16.39 3.53 -6.98
N ASP A 107 16.72 4.17 -8.10
CA ASP A 107 16.67 5.64 -8.22
C ASP A 107 15.21 6.10 -8.43
N ALA A 108 14.83 7.23 -7.84
CA ALA A 108 13.48 7.79 -8.01
C ALA A 108 13.08 7.99 -9.49
N ARG A 109 14.05 8.20 -10.40
CA ARG A 109 13.79 8.35 -11.84
C ARG A 109 13.34 7.06 -12.52
N ASP A 110 13.61 5.91 -11.91
CA ASP A 110 13.27 4.58 -12.43
C ASP A 110 11.90 4.11 -11.88
N VAL A 111 11.23 4.93 -11.06
CA VAL A 111 9.89 4.67 -10.54
C VAL A 111 8.84 5.20 -11.51
N ALA A 112 8.07 4.29 -12.10
CA ALA A 112 7.01 4.59 -13.05
C ALA A 112 5.72 5.04 -12.34
N ALA A 113 5.41 4.44 -11.19
CA ALA A 113 4.20 4.74 -10.42
C ALA A 113 4.39 4.49 -8.93
N ILE A 114 3.64 5.24 -8.13
CA ILE A 114 3.51 5.05 -6.68
C ILE A 114 2.04 4.98 -6.36
N GLY A 115 1.65 4.00 -5.54
CA GLY A 115 0.28 3.89 -5.06
C GLY A 115 0.19 3.68 -3.56
N THR A 116 -0.99 4.00 -3.02
CA THR A 116 -1.29 3.83 -1.60
C THR A 116 -2.61 3.10 -1.39
N VAL A 117 -2.61 2.15 -0.46
CA VAL A 117 -3.81 1.50 0.06
C VAL A 117 -4.01 2.01 1.47
N GLN A 118 -5.17 2.60 1.74
CA GLN A 118 -5.53 3.08 3.07
C GLN A 118 -6.73 2.29 3.59
N SER A 119 -6.58 1.76 4.80
CA SER A 119 -7.66 1.12 5.54
C SER A 119 -8.42 2.14 6.39
N LEU A 120 -9.67 1.82 6.73
CA LEU A 120 -10.45 2.62 7.69
C LEU A 120 -9.86 2.60 9.11
N SER A 121 -9.15 1.53 9.48
CA SER A 121 -8.43 1.41 10.77
C SER A 121 -7.14 2.25 10.82
N GLY A 122 -6.78 2.94 9.73
CA GLY A 122 -5.67 3.89 9.68
C GLY A 122 -4.34 3.31 9.20
N SER A 123 -4.28 2.00 8.96
CA SER A 123 -3.11 1.39 8.31
C SER A 123 -3.03 1.83 6.85
N THR A 124 -1.86 2.34 6.45
CA THR A 124 -1.53 2.71 5.07
C THR A 124 -0.42 1.82 4.57
N ARG A 125 -0.58 1.29 3.36
CA ARG A 125 0.47 0.54 2.66
C ARG A 125 0.81 1.24 1.35
N TYR A 126 2.06 1.12 0.96
CA TYR A 126 2.61 1.75 -0.23
C TYR A 126 3.09 0.66 -1.19
N TRP A 127 2.84 0.85 -2.48
CA TRP A 127 3.47 0.05 -3.52
C TRP A 127 4.11 0.97 -4.56
N VAL A 128 5.08 0.42 -5.27
CA VAL A 128 5.79 1.11 -6.34
C VAL A 128 5.89 0.20 -7.56
N THR A 129 5.83 0.81 -8.74
CA THR A 129 6.13 0.15 -10.01
C THR A 129 7.44 0.72 -10.51
N VAL A 130 8.42 -0.15 -10.76
CA VAL A 130 9.75 0.19 -11.28
C VAL A 130 9.80 -0.14 -12.77
N ASP A 131 10.25 0.84 -13.57
CA ASP A 131 10.39 0.70 -15.01
C ASP A 131 11.31 -0.48 -15.36
N ASP A 132 10.90 -1.28 -16.35
CA ASP A 132 11.61 -2.46 -16.84
C ASP A 132 11.90 -3.57 -15.80
N ASP A 133 11.29 -3.52 -14.60
CA ASP A 133 11.51 -4.51 -13.54
C ASP A 133 10.19 -5.12 -13.00
N GLY A 134 9.27 -4.29 -12.50
CA GLY A 134 7.96 -4.75 -12.01
C GLY A 134 7.50 -4.03 -10.74
N ASP A 135 6.54 -4.66 -10.05
CA ASP A 135 5.85 -4.10 -8.90
C ASP A 135 6.40 -4.62 -7.57
N TYR A 136 6.38 -3.73 -6.57
CA TYR A 136 6.87 -4.00 -5.22
C TYR A 136 5.95 -3.39 -4.16
N LEU A 137 5.71 -4.11 -3.08
CA LEU A 137 4.93 -3.68 -1.92
C LEU A 137 5.86 -3.41 -0.74
N TYR A 138 5.74 -2.24 -0.12
CA TYR A 138 6.49 -1.94 1.09
C TYR A 138 6.08 -2.86 2.23
N ALA A 139 7.09 -3.42 2.88
CA ALA A 139 6.89 -4.21 4.09
C ALA A 139 6.28 -3.33 5.20
N PRO A 140 5.42 -3.90 6.06
CA PRO A 140 4.88 -3.19 7.22
C PRO A 140 5.98 -2.79 8.21
N ASP A 141 5.60 -2.02 9.23
CA ASP A 141 6.45 -1.68 10.39
C ASP A 141 7.70 -0.84 10.05
N ASP A 142 7.59 0.07 9.08
CA ASP A 142 8.65 1.01 8.71
C ASP A 142 9.99 0.34 8.35
N ALA A 143 9.93 -0.90 7.85
CA ALA A 143 11.10 -1.65 7.41
C ALA A 143 11.84 -0.97 6.24
N GLY A 144 11.12 -0.10 5.51
CA GLY A 144 11.63 0.79 4.46
C GLY A 144 12.33 0.09 3.29
N TYR A 145 12.02 -1.19 3.10
CA TYR A 145 12.21 -1.91 1.85
C TYR A 145 10.87 -2.43 1.33
N ALA A 146 10.84 -2.70 0.02
CA ALA A 146 9.70 -3.29 -0.66
C ALA A 146 10.05 -4.66 -1.24
N GLU A 147 9.08 -5.57 -1.26
CA GLU A 147 9.21 -6.95 -1.75
C GLU A 147 8.33 -7.14 -3.00
N PRO A 148 8.68 -8.06 -3.92
CA PRO A 148 7.92 -8.28 -5.15
C PRO A 148 6.43 -8.46 -4.92
N LEU A 149 5.62 -7.74 -5.70
CA LEU A 149 4.17 -7.71 -5.57
C LEU A 149 3.53 -8.36 -6.80
N ASP A 150 2.77 -9.43 -6.57
CA ASP A 150 1.82 -9.95 -7.55
C ASP A 150 0.38 -9.66 -7.11
N ALA A 151 -0.56 -9.90 -8.04
CA ALA A 151 -1.98 -9.65 -7.80
C ALA A 151 -2.55 -10.50 -6.65
N GLU A 152 -2.02 -11.71 -6.43
CA GLU A 152 -2.46 -12.60 -5.35
C GLU A 152 -2.03 -12.05 -3.98
N THR A 153 -0.80 -11.56 -3.88
CA THR A 153 -0.22 -10.93 -2.69
C THR A 153 -0.93 -9.63 -2.35
N LEU A 154 -1.21 -8.78 -3.37
CA LEU A 154 -1.99 -7.56 -3.18
C LEU A 154 -3.41 -7.89 -2.69
N ARG A 155 -4.05 -8.90 -3.28
CA ARG A 155 -5.38 -9.34 -2.86
C ARG A 155 -5.37 -9.85 -1.41
N ALA A 156 -4.42 -10.70 -1.03
CA ALA A 156 -4.32 -11.22 0.33
C ALA A 156 -4.09 -10.09 1.35
N CYS A 157 -3.28 -9.10 0.99
CA CYS A 157 -3.07 -7.88 1.76
C CYS A 157 -4.37 -7.08 1.97
N LEU A 158 -5.16 -6.92 0.91
CA LEU A 158 -6.46 -6.24 0.96
C LEU A 158 -7.50 -7.05 1.77
N ASP A 159 -7.53 -8.37 1.62
CA ASP A 159 -8.41 -9.27 2.37
C ASP A 159 -8.13 -9.22 3.88
N GLY A 160 -6.85 -9.17 4.27
CA GLY A 160 -6.45 -8.94 5.66
C GLY A 160 -6.96 -7.60 6.19
N THR A 161 -6.77 -6.53 5.40
CA THR A 161 -7.25 -5.17 5.75
C THR A 161 -8.75 -5.10 5.96
N VAL A 162 -9.55 -5.74 5.09
CA VAL A 162 -11.01 -5.79 5.22
C VAL A 162 -11.40 -6.61 6.45
N SER A 163 -10.71 -7.72 6.71
CA SER A 163 -10.99 -8.59 7.86
C SER A 163 -10.71 -7.88 9.18
N ASP A 164 -9.59 -7.15 9.28
CA ASP A 164 -9.22 -6.38 10.47
C ASP A 164 -10.26 -5.27 10.75
N ALA A 165 -10.68 -4.54 9.71
CA ALA A 165 -11.70 -3.51 9.86
C ALA A 165 -13.06 -4.08 10.32
N ILE A 166 -13.46 -5.26 9.84
CA ILE A 166 -14.67 -5.96 10.30
C ILE A 166 -14.53 -6.38 11.77
N ALA A 167 -13.37 -6.90 12.16
CA ALA A 167 -13.09 -7.32 13.53
C ALA A 167 -13.12 -6.13 14.52
N ASP A 168 -12.53 -5.00 14.15
CA ASP A 168 -12.53 -3.76 14.95
C ASP A 168 -13.96 -3.25 15.19
N MET A 169 -14.79 -3.21 14.13
CA MET A 169 -16.20 -2.82 14.26
C MET A 169 -17.01 -3.80 15.13
N ALA A 170 -16.75 -5.10 15.02
CA ALA A 170 -17.42 -6.10 15.86
C ALA A 170 -17.05 -5.97 17.34
N GLY A 171 -15.82 -5.57 17.64
CA GLY A 171 -15.34 -5.27 19.01
C GLY A 171 -16.05 -4.07 19.63
N GLU A 172 -16.15 -2.95 18.91
CA GLU A 172 -16.87 -1.75 19.38
C GLU A 172 -18.35 -2.02 19.64
N VAL A 173 -18.99 -2.83 18.79
CA VAL A 173 -20.40 -3.19 19.00
C VAL A 173 -20.55 -4.03 20.26
N ALA A 174 -19.60 -4.92 20.60
CA ALA A 174 -19.66 -5.76 21.80
C ALA A 174 -19.46 -4.97 23.10
N ASP A 175 -18.58 -3.96 23.11
CA ASP A 175 -18.32 -3.11 24.28
C ASP A 175 -19.51 -2.19 24.63
N GLY A 176 -20.39 -1.91 23.66
CA GLY A 176 -21.63 -1.15 23.88
C GLY A 176 -22.73 -1.88 24.66
N TRP A 177 -22.67 -3.21 24.81
CA TRP A 177 -23.72 -3.99 25.51
C TRP A 177 -23.45 -4.23 26.99
N HIS A 178 -22.27 -3.88 27.51
CA HIS A 178 -21.95 -4.10 28.92
C HIS A 178 -22.43 -3.00 29.87
N ASP A 179 -22.94 -1.87 29.36
CA ASP A 179 -23.29 -0.70 30.20
C ASP A 179 -24.81 -0.49 30.39
N SER A 180 -25.63 -1.53 30.20
CA SER A 180 -27.09 -1.41 30.32
C SER A 180 -27.78 -2.65 30.88
N VAL A 181 -27.38 -3.11 32.07
CA VAL A 181 -28.23 -3.95 32.93
C VAL A 181 -27.96 -3.67 34.42
N GLY A 182 -28.31 -2.46 34.86
CA GLY A 182 -28.63 -2.20 36.26
C GLY A 182 -30.13 -2.38 36.46
N TRP A 183 -30.55 -3.51 37.04
CA TRP A 183 -31.92 -3.69 37.53
C TRP A 183 -32.00 -3.01 38.90
N ASP A 184 -32.76 -1.91 39.00
CA ASP A 184 -33.24 -1.42 40.30
C ASP A 184 -34.32 -2.39 40.82
N GLU A 185 -34.07 -2.94 42.01
CA GLU A 185 -35.02 -3.74 42.81
C GLU A 185 -35.50 -2.92 44.01
#